data_AF-A0A286Y5P9-F1
#
_entry.id   AF-A0A286Y5P9-F1
#
_cell.length_a   1.000
_cell.length_b   1.000
_cell.length_c   1.000
_cell.angle_alpha   90.00
_cell.angle_beta   90.00
_cell.angle_gamma   90.00
#
_symmetry.space_group_name_H-M   'P 1'
#
loop_
_entity.id
_entity.type
_entity.pdbx_description
1 polymer ?
#
loop_
_entity_poly.entity_id
_entity_poly.type
_entity_poly.pdbx_seq_one_letter_code
_entity_poly.pdbx_strand_id
1 'polypeptide(L)'
;AGQAFRKFLLLFDRILVERGGIMLPEKSQGKVLQAAVVALGAGSTGKGGEVQTVSVRVGGEVLLPEYGGAKVVLGDKDCFLFRDE
;
A
#
# COMPACT_ATOMS: atom_id res chain seq x y z
N ALA A 1 -5.10 15.28 3.84
CA ALA A 1 -6.03 14.89 2.76
C ALA A 1 -5.49 13.63 2.11
N GLY A 2 -6.28 12.55 2.04
CA GLY A 2 -5.85 11.29 1.43
C GLY A 2 -5.51 11.47 -0.05
N GLN A 3 -4.46 10.82 -0.53
CA GLN A 3 -3.96 11.00 -1.89
C GLN A 3 -4.48 9.87 -2.78
N ALA A 4 -5.36 10.23 -3.73
CA ALA A 4 -5.97 9.28 -4.65
C ALA A 4 -5.02 8.90 -5.79
N PHE A 5 -4.93 7.61 -6.12
CA PHE A 5 -4.20 7.11 -7.28
C PHE A 5 -5.20 6.62 -8.33
N ARG A 6 -5.16 7.15 -9.56
CA ARG A 6 -6.05 6.76 -10.68
C ARG A 6 -7.55 6.72 -10.30
N LYS A 7 -8.06 7.74 -9.61
CA LYS A 7 -9.45 7.81 -9.08
C LYS A 7 -9.80 6.74 -8.03
N PHE A 8 -8.82 5.97 -7.55
CA PHE A 8 -8.97 5.04 -6.46
C PHE A 8 -8.62 5.74 -5.14
N LEU A 9 -9.63 5.92 -4.29
CA LEU A 9 -9.51 6.50 -2.96
C LEU A 9 -9.50 5.38 -1.92
N LEU A 10 -8.48 5.39 -1.08
CA LEU A 10 -8.35 4.46 0.03
C LEU A 10 -9.12 4.98 1.23
N LEU A 11 -9.91 4.11 1.86
CA LEU A 11 -10.64 4.44 3.08
C LEU A 11 -9.73 4.34 4.30
N PHE A 12 -9.88 5.28 5.24
CA PHE A 12 -9.19 5.29 6.54
C PHE A 12 -7.66 5.19 6.41
N ASP A 13 -7.05 4.27 7.16
CA ASP A 13 -5.62 3.97 7.28
C ASP A 13 -5.09 2.98 6.22
N ARG A 14 -5.83 2.74 5.14
CA ARG A 14 -5.40 1.81 4.09
C ARG A 14 -4.26 2.39 3.25
N ILE A 15 -3.27 1.56 2.96
CA ILE A 15 -2.07 1.87 2.19
C ILE A 15 -2.04 0.98 0.94
N LEU A 16 -1.91 1.58 -0.23
CA LEU A 16 -1.76 0.86 -1.49
C LEU A 16 -0.30 0.87 -1.91
N VAL A 17 0.24 -0.32 -2.17
CA VAL A 17 1.62 -0.53 -2.58
C VAL A 17 1.69 -1.30 -3.89
N GLU A 18 2.66 -0.95 -4.72
CA GLU A 18 3.01 -1.64 -5.96
C GLU A 18 4.34 -2.35 -5.74
N ARG A 19 4.41 -3.65 -6.02
CA ARG A 19 5.67 -4.38 -5.91
C ARG A 19 6.60 -3.94 -7.03
N GLY A 20 7.61 -3.15 -6.66
CA GLY A 20 8.68 -2.73 -7.55
C GLY A 20 9.68 -3.87 -7.70
N GLY A 21 9.43 -4.76 -8.66
CA GLY A 21 10.32 -5.85 -8.95
C GLY A 21 10.11 -6.31 -10.37
N ILE A 22 11.14 -6.16 -11.19
CA ILE A 22 11.27 -6.82 -12.49
C ILE A 22 10.73 -8.24 -12.33
N MET A 23 9.81 -8.67 -13.21
CA MET A 23 9.23 -10.02 -13.22
C MET A 23 10.36 -11.05 -13.17
N LEU A 24 10.71 -11.49 -11.96
CA LEU A 24 11.70 -12.53 -11.73
C LEU A 24 10.96 -13.87 -11.83
N PRO A 25 11.46 -14.80 -12.66
CA PRO A 25 10.80 -16.08 -12.89
C PRO A 25 10.57 -16.83 -11.58
N GLU A 26 9.42 -17.53 -11.50
CA GLU A 26 8.84 -18.20 -10.32
C GLU A 26 9.80 -19.08 -9.49
N LYS A 27 10.95 -19.47 -10.04
CA LYS A 27 11.91 -20.39 -9.41
C LYS A 27 12.98 -19.74 -8.52
N SER A 28 13.14 -18.41 -8.53
CA SER A 28 14.20 -17.73 -7.75
C SER A 28 13.72 -16.49 -6.99
N GLN A 29 12.42 -16.37 -6.76
CA GLN A 29 11.87 -15.30 -5.92
C GLN A 29 12.06 -15.67 -4.45
N GLY A 30 13.22 -15.34 -3.88
CA GLY A 30 13.20 -14.88 -2.49
C GLY A 30 12.11 -13.82 -2.40
N LYS A 31 11.13 -13.97 -1.48
CA LYS A 31 9.96 -13.10 -1.40
C LYS A 31 10.44 -11.65 -1.45
N VAL A 32 10.21 -10.95 -2.56
CA VAL A 32 10.54 -9.54 -2.66
C VAL A 32 9.55 -8.82 -1.76
N LEU A 33 10.00 -8.52 -0.55
CA LEU A 33 9.22 -7.84 0.47
C LEU A 33 9.25 -6.32 0.27
N GLN A 34 10.05 -5.79 -0.67
CA GLN A 34 10.08 -4.36 -0.95
C GLN A 34 8.96 -3.95 -1.92
N ALA A 35 8.29 -2.86 -1.62
CA ALA A 35 7.27 -2.28 -2.48
C ALA A 35 7.27 -0.75 -2.39
N ALA A 36 6.82 -0.11 -3.46
CA ALA A 36 6.67 1.34 -3.52
C ALA A 36 5.23 1.72 -3.15
N VAL A 37 5.08 2.71 -2.28
CA VAL A 37 3.76 3.25 -1.90
C VAL A 37 3.20 4.09 -3.05
N VAL A 38 2.03 3.72 -3.55
CA VAL A 38 1.38 4.43 -4.67
C VAL A 38 0.19 5.29 -4.23
N ALA A 39 -0.50 4.92 -3.15
CA ALA A 39 -1.59 5.70 -2.59
C ALA A 39 -1.75 5.46 -1.09
N LEU A 40 -2.30 6.47 -0.42
CA LEU A 40 -2.52 6.49 1.02
C LEU A 40 -3.94 6.95 1.33
N GLY A 41 -4.57 6.27 2.28
CA GLY A 41 -5.83 6.68 2.85
C GLY A 41 -5.67 7.94 3.69
N ALA A 42 -6.81 8.52 4.09
CA ALA A 42 -6.84 9.76 4.87
C ALA A 42 -6.26 9.60 6.28
N GLY A 43 -6.17 8.38 6.80
CA GLY A 43 -5.78 8.08 8.17
C GLY A 43 -6.93 7.45 8.98
N SER A 44 -6.60 6.86 10.13
CA SER A 44 -7.60 6.29 11.04
C SER A 44 -8.19 7.40 11.92
N THR A 45 -9.50 7.37 12.13
CA THR A 45 -10.16 8.29 13.08
C THR A 45 -9.91 7.78 14.49
N GLY A 46 -9.09 8.50 15.25
CA GLY A 46 -8.82 8.20 16.65
C GLY A 46 -10.04 8.46 17.54
N LYS A 47 -10.00 7.96 18.78
CA LYS A 47 -11.08 8.09 19.78
C LYS A 47 -11.44 9.55 20.11
N GLY A 48 -10.57 10.51 19.82
CA GLY A 48 -10.79 11.95 20.05
C GLY A 48 -11.41 12.71 18.86
N GLY A 49 -11.73 12.03 17.75
CA GLY A 49 -12.22 12.68 16.53
C GLY A 49 -11.11 13.26 15.64
N GLU A 50 -9.86 13.19 16.07
CA GLU A 50 -8.69 13.55 15.27
C GLU A 50 -8.31 12.42 14.30
N VAL A 51 -7.98 12.78 13.07
CA VAL A 51 -7.52 11.84 12.05
C VAL A 51 -6.03 11.61 12.23
N GLN A 52 -5.64 10.41 12.66
CA GLN A 52 -4.25 10.00 12.69
C GLN A 52 -3.79 9.68 11.27
N THR A 53 -2.88 10.51 10.76
CA THR A 53 -2.30 10.34 9.43
C THR A 53 -1.37 9.14 9.44
N VAL A 54 -1.36 8.40 8.32
CA VAL A 54 -0.47 7.26 8.12
C VAL A 54 1.01 7.66 8.22
N SER A 55 1.85 6.77 8.75
CA SER A 55 3.28 7.06 9.02
C SER A 55 4.15 7.09 7.76
N VAL A 56 3.64 6.56 6.65
CA VAL A 56 4.36 6.43 5.37
C VAL A 56 3.97 7.54 4.39
N ARG A 57 4.79 7.75 3.35
CA ARG A 57 4.56 8.75 2.29
C ARG A 57 4.44 8.10 0.92
N VAL A 58 3.63 8.69 0.04
CA VAL A 58 3.53 8.27 -1.37
C VAL A 58 4.90 8.40 -2.05
N GLY A 59 5.27 7.39 -2.84
CA GLY A 59 6.57 7.27 -3.49
C GLY A 59 7.68 6.73 -2.59
N GLY A 60 7.43 6.51 -1.29
CA GLY A 60 8.38 5.85 -0.41
C GLY A 60 8.46 4.35 -0.66
N GLU A 61 9.62 3.76 -0.40
CA GLU A 61 9.80 2.31 -0.36
C GLU A 61 9.50 1.78 1.05
N VAL A 62 8.72 0.71 1.12
CA VAL A 62 8.33 0.06 2.37
C VAL A 62 8.61 -1.43 2.29
N LEU A 63 8.90 -2.02 3.45
CA LEU A 63 9.02 -3.46 3.61
C LEU A 63 7.65 -4.03 3.99
N LEU A 64 7.14 -4.93 3.15
CA LEU A 64 5.89 -5.64 3.35
C LEU A 64 6.13 -6.90 4.19
N PRO A 65 5.16 -7.27 5.04
CA PRO A 65 5.19 -8.57 5.69
C PRO A 65 5.04 -9.71 4.67
N GLU A 66 5.53 -10.89 5.03
CA GLU A 66 5.43 -12.09 4.18
C GLU A 66 4.00 -12.54 3.91
N TYR A 67 3.08 -12.17 4.81
CA TYR A 67 1.67 -12.51 4.77
C TYR A 67 0.83 -11.29 5.16
N GLY A 68 -0.39 -11.24 4.66
CA GLY A 68 -1.29 -10.12 4.88
C GLY A 68 -1.39 -9.20 3.66
N GLY A 69 -2.41 -8.35 3.71
CA GLY A 69 -2.79 -7.46 2.62
C GLY A 69 -3.71 -8.12 1.59
N ALA A 70 -4.59 -7.31 1.01
CA ALA A 70 -5.52 -7.73 -0.04
C ALA A 70 -4.92 -7.43 -1.41
N LYS A 71 -4.92 -8.40 -2.32
CA LYS A 71 -4.52 -8.18 -3.71
C LYS A 71 -5.60 -7.36 -4.41
N VAL A 72 -5.22 -6.25 -5.04
CA VAL A 72 -6.12 -5.37 -5.80
C VAL A 72 -5.50 -5.12 -7.17
N VAL A 73 -6.26 -5.39 -8.23
CA VAL A 73 -5.82 -5.13 -9.61
C VAL A 73 -6.35 -3.76 -10.03
N LEU A 74 -5.46 -2.83 -10.38
CA LEU A 74 -5.82 -1.49 -10.83
C LEU A 74 -5.35 -1.30 -12.28
N GLY A 75 -6.28 -1.49 -13.22
CA GLY A 75 -5.95 -1.60 -14.64
C GLY A 75 -5.19 -2.89 -14.91
N ASP A 76 -3.99 -2.79 -15.48
CA ASP A 76 -3.14 -3.94 -15.82
C ASP A 76 -2.01 -4.18 -14.80
N LYS A 77 -2.13 -3.59 -13.60
CA LYS A 77 -1.12 -3.69 -12.55
C LYS A 77 -1.66 -4.38 -11.31
N ASP A 78 -0.87 -5.33 -10.80
CA ASP A 78 -1.10 -5.96 -9.52
C ASP A 78 -0.59 -5.06 -8.39
N CYS A 79 -1.53 -4.53 -7.60
CA CYS A 79 -1.23 -3.80 -6.37
C CYS A 79 -1.64 -4.63 -5.15
N PHE A 80 -1.10 -4.25 -4.00
CA PHE A 80 -1.49 -4.83 -2.72
C PHE A 80 -1.96 -3.73 -1.78
N LEU A 81 -2.98 -4.05 -1.00
CA LEU A 81 -3.58 -3.14 -0.05
C LEU A 81 -3.29 -3.61 1.38
N PHE A 82 -2.62 -2.77 2.14
CA PHE A 82 -2.27 -3.00 3.54
C PHE A 82 -2.96 -2.01 4.46
N ARG A 83 -2.87 -2.29 5.75
CA ARG A 83 -3.37 -1.45 6.83
C ARG A 83 -2.18 -0.83 7.57
N ASP A 84 -2.23 0.48 7.84
CA ASP A 84 -1.31 1.12 8.79
C ASP A 84 -1.81 0.76 10.20
N GLU A 85 -1.06 -0.06 10.94
CA GLU A 85 -1.28 -0.34 12.37
C GLU A 85 -0.30 0.45 13.24
#